data_AF-A0A8H5E8Y2-F1
#
_entry.id   AF-A0A8H5E8Y2-F1
#
_cell.length_a   1.000
_cell.length_b   1.000
_cell.length_c   1.000
_cell.angle_alpha   90.00
_cell.angle_beta   90.00
_cell.angle_gamma   90.00
#
_symmetry.space_group_name_H-M   'P 1'
#
loop_
_entity.id
_entity.type
_entity.pdbx_description
1 polymer ?
#
loop_
_entity_poly.entity_id
_entity_poly.type
_entity_poly.pdbx_seq_one_letter_code
_entity_poly.pdbx_strand_id
1 'polypeptide(L)'
;PPASSKSRIIYVSSRTPFMAVVKRARKQLDDSLKTTDAAPKYASLHSRVEALQRNSGGDADSASVTLAGTGRAIEKILAVASWFEQEGDCEVEITTGTIGAVDDVVASGDEEDQSRLRKLSCLELRIKLK
;
A
#
# COMPACT_ATOMS: atom_id res chain seq x y z
N PRO A 1 4.81 -9.18 -4.11
CA PRO A 1 4.79 -9.36 -2.63
C PRO A 1 3.46 -10.00 -2.15
N PRO A 2 3.48 -11.04 -1.31
CA PRO A 2 2.25 -11.57 -0.72
C PRO A 2 1.63 -10.51 0.21
N ALA A 3 0.36 -10.18 -0.01
CA ALA A 3 -0.38 -9.25 0.82
C ALA A 3 -0.68 -9.91 2.18
N SER A 4 0.18 -9.67 3.17
CA SER A 4 -0.15 -9.94 4.57
C SER A 4 -1.35 -9.10 4.97
N SER A 5 -2.24 -9.63 5.82
CA SER A 5 -3.33 -8.83 6.42
C SER A 5 -2.81 -7.63 7.24
N LYS A 6 -1.51 -7.60 7.55
CA LYS A 6 -0.81 -6.48 8.18
C LYS A 6 -0.23 -5.46 7.19
N SER A 7 -0.10 -5.82 5.90
CA SER A 7 0.46 -4.93 4.90
C SER A 7 -0.59 -3.92 4.40
N ARG A 8 -0.36 -2.63 4.67
CA ARG A 8 -1.22 -1.53 4.21
C ARG A 8 -0.88 -1.17 2.76
N ILE A 9 -1.18 -2.08 1.84
CA ILE A 9 -0.94 -1.88 0.40
C ILE A 9 -2.25 -1.53 -0.31
N ILE A 10 -2.24 -0.46 -1.10
CA ILE A 10 -3.35 -0.05 -1.95
C ILE A 10 -2.92 -0.19 -3.41
N TYR A 11 -3.55 -1.11 -4.13
CA TYR A 11 -3.40 -1.21 -5.58
C TYR A 11 -4.20 -0.11 -6.28
N VAL A 12 -3.53 0.67 -7.12
CA VAL A 12 -4.11 1.83 -7.80
C VAL A 12 -4.41 1.48 -9.26
N SER A 13 -5.66 1.67 -9.67
CA SER A 13 -6.08 1.55 -11.07
C SER A 13 -5.99 2.89 -11.79
N SER A 14 -5.75 2.86 -13.09
CA SER A 14 -5.84 4.03 -13.97
C SER A 14 -7.24 4.65 -14.00
N ARG A 15 -8.30 3.91 -13.64
CA ARG A 15 -9.69 4.43 -13.56
C ARG A 15 -10.08 5.00 -12.20
N THR A 16 -9.30 4.74 -11.13
CA THR A 16 -9.62 5.25 -9.79
C THR A 16 -9.49 6.78 -9.75
N PRO A 17 -10.48 7.55 -9.28
CA PRO A 17 -10.34 9.00 -9.14
C PRO A 17 -9.16 9.37 -8.24
N PHE A 18 -8.41 10.42 -8.61
CA PHE A 18 -7.20 10.85 -7.89
C PHE A 18 -7.45 11.06 -6.39
N MET A 19 -8.44 11.88 -6.03
CA MET A 19 -8.80 12.16 -4.63
C MET A 19 -9.25 10.92 -3.85
N ALA A 20 -9.77 9.89 -4.52
CA ALA A 20 -10.12 8.64 -3.85
C ALA A 20 -8.87 7.85 -3.43
N VAL A 21 -7.76 7.97 -4.15
CA VAL A 21 -6.47 7.38 -3.74
C VAL A 21 -5.92 8.14 -2.53
N VAL A 22 -5.86 9.47 -2.62
CA VAL A 22 -5.38 10.35 -1.53
C VAL A 22 -6.15 10.09 -0.23
N LYS A 23 -7.48 10.15 -0.27
CA LYS A 23 -8.32 9.92 0.92
C LYS A 23 -8.15 8.52 1.52
N ARG A 24 -7.97 7.49 0.69
CA ARG A 24 -7.72 6.12 1.18
C ARG A 24 -6.35 6.01 1.83
N ALA A 25 -5.32 6.59 1.23
CA ALA A 25 -3.98 6.64 1.80
C ALA A 25 -3.97 7.37 3.15
N ARG A 26 -4.57 8.57 3.22
CA ARG A 26 -4.69 9.35 4.46
C ARG A 26 -5.43 8.60 5.54
N LYS A 27 -6.58 7.99 5.21
CA LYS A 27 -7.32 7.16 6.17
C LYS A 27 -6.47 6.02 6.72
N GLN A 28 -5.68 5.35 5.88
CA GLN A 28 -4.80 4.27 6.35
C GLN A 28 -3.67 4.79 7.23
N LEU A 29 -3.13 5.98 6.98
CA LEU A 29 -2.16 6.66 7.86
C LEU A 29 -2.79 7.06 9.20
N ASP A 30 -4.02 7.59 9.20
CA ASP A 30 -4.74 7.96 10.42
C ASP A 30 -5.08 6.72 11.27
N ASP A 31 -5.47 5.63 10.61
CA ASP A 31 -5.79 4.37 11.28
C ASP A 31 -4.52 3.67 11.81
N SER A 32 -3.32 4.00 11.32
CA SER A 32 -2.07 3.54 11.94
C SER A 32 -1.77 4.23 13.26
N LEU A 33 -2.18 5.50 13.42
CA LEU A 33 -2.03 6.21 14.69
C LEU A 33 -2.98 5.69 15.77
N LYS A 34 -4.13 5.13 15.39
CA LYS A 34 -5.16 4.63 16.34
C LYS A 34 -4.86 3.25 16.90
N THR A 35 -4.12 2.41 16.16
CA THR A 35 -3.88 1.01 16.55
C THR A 35 -2.81 0.84 17.63
N THR A 36 -2.08 1.90 17.97
CA THR A 36 -0.98 1.86 18.94
C THR A 36 -1.43 1.89 20.41
N ASP A 37 -2.66 2.33 20.72
CA ASP A 37 -3.03 2.68 22.12
C ASP A 37 -4.27 1.99 22.73
N ALA A 38 -5.03 1.19 22.00
CA ALA A 38 -6.24 0.58 22.57
C ALA A 38 -5.92 -0.75 23.28
N ALA A 39 -5.52 -0.68 24.56
CA ALA A 39 -5.54 -1.86 25.42
C ALA A 39 -6.98 -2.43 25.49
N PRO A 40 -7.16 -3.77 25.47
CA PRO A 40 -8.50 -4.35 25.54
C PRO A 40 -9.24 -3.86 26.79
N LYS A 41 -10.54 -3.61 26.66
CA LYS A 41 -11.41 -2.95 27.66
C LYS A 41 -11.43 -3.64 29.05
N TYR A 42 -10.87 -4.85 29.16
CA TYR A 42 -10.77 -5.68 30.36
C TYR A 42 -9.34 -6.14 30.69
N ALA A 43 -8.32 -5.51 30.10
CA ALA A 43 -6.93 -5.87 30.38
C ALA A 43 -6.54 -5.45 31.81
N SER A 44 -5.89 -6.36 32.54
CA SER A 44 -5.29 -6.06 33.84
C SER A 44 -4.24 -4.95 33.71
N LEU A 45 -4.01 -4.18 34.78
CA LEU A 45 -3.01 -3.11 34.80
C LEU A 45 -1.61 -3.64 34.41
N HIS A 46 -1.26 -4.84 34.88
CA HIS A 46 -0.01 -5.52 34.53
C HIS A 46 0.07 -5.82 33.03
N SER A 47 -1.00 -6.36 32.43
CA SER A 47 -1.07 -6.64 30.99
C SER A 47 -0.95 -5.36 30.15
N ARG A 48 -1.45 -4.23 30.66
CA ARG A 48 -1.32 -2.91 30.00
C ARG A 48 0.12 -2.40 30.05
N VAL A 49 0.79 -2.51 31.20
CA VAL A 49 2.20 -2.10 31.36
C VAL A 49 3.12 -2.96 30.48
N GLU A 50 2.88 -4.27 30.43
CA GLU A 50 3.65 -5.19 29.59
C GLU A 50 3.38 -4.97 28.08
N ALA A 51 2.15 -4.65 27.69
CA ALA A 51 1.81 -4.30 26.31
C ALA A 51 2.49 -3.00 25.87
N LEU A 52 2.52 -1.98 26.74
CA LEU A 52 3.25 -0.73 26.50
C LEU A 52 4.76 -0.99 26.37
N GLN A 53 5.35 -1.78 27.27
CA GLN A 53 6.77 -2.13 27.20
C GLN A 53 7.14 -2.95 25.94
N ARG A 54 6.24 -3.82 25.46
CA ARG A 54 6.40 -4.52 24.16
C ARG A 54 6.24 -3.60 22.95
N ASN A 55 5.33 -2.63 23.01
CA ASN A 55 5.11 -1.64 21.95
C ASN A 55 6.14 -0.49 21.94
N SER A 56 6.89 -0.28 23.03
CA SER A 56 7.99 0.71 23.07
C SER A 56 9.15 0.37 22.13
N GLY A 57 9.18 -0.85 21.55
CA GLY A 57 10.05 -1.24 20.44
C GLY A 57 9.32 -1.31 19.09
N GLY A 58 8.21 -0.59 18.95
CA GLY A 58 7.26 -0.70 17.83
C GLY A 58 7.84 -0.23 16.50
N ASP A 59 8.12 -1.21 15.65
CA ASP A 59 8.38 -1.17 14.21
C ASP A 59 7.97 0.15 13.53
N ALA A 60 8.98 0.85 13.01
CA ALA A 60 8.84 2.12 12.28
C ALA A 60 8.00 1.99 10.99
N ASP A 61 7.61 0.76 10.62
CA ASP A 61 6.73 0.45 9.50
C ASP A 61 5.23 0.53 9.86
N SER A 62 4.90 0.72 11.15
CA SER A 62 3.52 0.77 11.62
C SER A 62 2.72 1.99 11.13
N ALA A 63 3.39 3.08 10.73
CA ALA A 63 2.80 4.31 10.22
C ALA A 63 3.10 4.58 8.73
N SER A 64 3.21 3.52 7.93
CA SER A 64 3.42 3.61 6.49
C SER A 64 2.22 3.05 5.69
N VAL A 65 1.99 3.61 4.50
CA VAL A 65 1.08 3.07 3.50
C VAL A 65 1.83 2.93 2.17
N THR A 66 1.62 1.82 1.48
CA THR A 66 2.23 1.57 0.17
C THR A 66 1.16 1.64 -0.92
N LEU A 67 1.38 2.45 -1.95
CA LEU A 67 0.57 2.50 -3.15
C LEU A 67 1.33 1.78 -4.26
N ALA A 68 0.69 0.85 -4.96
CA ALA A 68 1.31 0.10 -6.05
C ALA A 68 0.46 0.21 -7.32
N GLY A 69 1.11 0.35 -8.48
CA GLY A 69 0.41 0.38 -9.74
C GLY A 69 1.32 0.23 -10.95
N THR A 70 0.72 -0.15 -12.07
CA THR A 70 1.42 -0.49 -13.32
C THR A 70 0.88 0.31 -14.49
N GLY A 71 1.69 0.44 -15.55
CA GLY A 71 1.29 1.09 -16.80
C GLY A 71 0.69 2.49 -16.59
N ARG A 72 -0.55 2.72 -17.09
CA ARG A 72 -1.23 4.03 -17.00
C ARG A 72 -1.54 4.49 -15.57
N ALA A 73 -1.44 3.62 -14.56
CA ALA A 73 -1.62 4.04 -13.17
C ALA A 73 -0.37 4.76 -12.60
N ILE A 74 0.80 4.60 -13.23
CA ILE A 74 2.07 5.16 -12.74
C ILE A 74 2.01 6.69 -12.68
N GLU A 75 1.49 7.33 -13.73
CA GLU A 75 1.28 8.80 -13.77
C GLU A 75 0.50 9.30 -12.55
N LYS A 76 -0.56 8.57 -12.18
CA LYS A 76 -1.39 8.91 -11.02
C LYS A 76 -0.64 8.71 -9.71
N ILE A 77 0.15 7.65 -9.57
CA ILE A 77 0.92 7.41 -8.36
C ILE A 77 1.97 8.51 -8.17
N LEU A 78 2.63 8.96 -9.24
CA LEU A 78 3.56 10.09 -9.20
C LEU A 78 2.85 11.39 -8.79
N ALA A 79 1.64 11.65 -9.32
CA ALA A 79 0.85 12.80 -8.89
C ALA A 79 0.47 12.72 -7.40
N VAL A 80 0.18 11.52 -6.88
CA VAL A 80 -0.11 11.31 -5.45
C VAL A 80 1.15 11.50 -4.60
N ALA A 81 2.31 11.03 -5.07
CA ALA A 81 3.60 11.27 -4.41
C ALA A 81 3.85 12.77 -4.23
N SER A 82 3.72 13.55 -5.31
CA SER A 82 3.91 14.99 -5.29
C SER A 82 2.90 15.70 -4.37
N TRP A 83 1.65 15.23 -4.31
CA TRP A 83 0.64 15.76 -3.40
C TRP A 83 1.04 15.58 -1.93
N PHE A 84 1.49 14.38 -1.54
CA PHE A 84 1.93 14.12 -0.16
C PHE A 84 3.25 14.81 0.20
N GLU A 85 4.14 14.99 -0.77
CA GLU A 85 5.38 15.76 -0.59
C GLU A 85 5.07 17.25 -0.29
N GLN A 86 4.08 17.83 -0.98
CA GLN A 86 3.65 19.22 -0.78
C GLN A 86 2.92 19.45 0.54
N GLU A 87 2.16 18.45 1.04
CA GLU A 87 1.46 18.55 2.32
C GLU A 87 2.44 18.70 3.50
N GLY A 88 3.68 18.20 3.35
CA GLY A 88 4.80 18.46 4.25
C GLY A 88 4.84 17.61 5.51
N ASP A 89 3.77 16.88 5.85
CA ASP A 89 3.65 16.01 7.04
C ASP A 89 4.04 14.54 6.78
N CYS A 90 4.35 14.20 5.54
CA CYS A 90 4.75 12.86 5.12
C CYS A 90 6.14 12.83 4.48
N GLU A 91 6.85 11.71 4.66
CA GLU A 91 8.00 11.29 3.87
C GLU A 91 7.54 10.32 2.77
N VAL A 92 8.14 10.43 1.59
CA VAL A 92 7.70 9.73 0.38
C VAL A 92 8.89 9.01 -0.25
N GLU A 93 8.76 7.70 -0.45
CA GLU A 93 9.77 6.84 -1.07
C GLU A 93 9.19 6.15 -2.31
N ILE A 94 9.91 6.17 -3.43
CA ILE A 94 9.48 5.59 -4.71
C ILE A 94 10.43 4.46 -5.10
N THR A 95 9.87 3.30 -5.41
CA THR A 95 10.58 2.12 -5.89
C THR A 95 10.04 1.68 -7.25
N THR A 96 10.93 1.53 -8.22
CA THR A 96 10.57 0.98 -9.55
C THR A 96 10.73 -0.53 -9.57
N GLY A 97 9.84 -1.23 -10.25
CA GLY A 97 9.91 -2.67 -10.42
C GLY A 97 9.38 -3.15 -11.77
N THR A 98 9.45 -4.46 -11.98
CA THR A 98 8.83 -5.15 -13.13
C THR A 98 7.92 -6.25 -12.62
N ILE A 99 6.69 -6.31 -13.13
CA ILE A 99 5.69 -7.35 -12.80
C ILE A 99 5.37 -8.15 -14.07
N GLY A 100 5.23 -9.47 -13.93
CA GLY A 100 4.70 -10.33 -14.98
C GLY A 100 3.19 -10.51 -14.84
N ALA A 101 2.45 -10.25 -15.91
CA ALA A 101 1.03 -10.59 -16.05
C ALA A 101 0.90 -11.80 -16.98
N VAL A 102 0.14 -12.81 -16.56
CA VAL A 102 -0.20 -13.96 -17.42
C VAL A 102 -1.57 -13.70 -17.99
N ASP A 103 -1.65 -13.50 -19.31
CA ASP A 103 -2.91 -13.32 -20.03
C ASP A 103 -3.25 -14.63 -20.75
N ASP A 104 -4.48 -15.11 -20.62
CA ASP A 104 -4.99 -16.20 -21.46
C ASP A 104 -5.39 -15.64 -22.83
N VAL A 105 -4.91 -16.28 -23.89
CA VAL A 105 -5.15 -15.91 -25.28
C VAL A 105 -6.01 -17.01 -25.89
N VAL A 106 -7.28 -16.67 -26.09
CA VAL A 106 -8.25 -17.57 -26.75
C VAL A 106 -7.98 -17.57 -28.25
N ALA A 107 -7.72 -18.75 -28.80
CA ALA A 107 -7.44 -18.88 -30.22
C ALA A 107 -8.76 -18.92 -31.03
N SER A 108 -8.72 -18.47 -32.27
CA SER A 108 -9.89 -18.52 -33.16
C SER A 108 -9.77 -19.68 -34.15
N GLY A 109 -10.72 -20.61 -34.14
CA GLY A 109 -10.70 -21.79 -35.02
C GLY A 109 -10.29 -23.05 -34.28
N ASP A 110 -9.55 -23.94 -34.95
CA ASP A 110 -9.07 -25.22 -34.40
C ASP A 110 -7.72 -25.12 -33.68
N GLU A 111 -7.23 -23.90 -33.45
CA GLU A 111 -6.00 -23.64 -32.69
C GLU A 111 -6.25 -23.79 -31.17
N GLU A 112 -5.22 -24.20 -30.43
CA GLU A 112 -5.28 -24.34 -28.97
C GLU A 112 -5.12 -22.98 -28.26
N ASP A 113 -5.90 -22.79 -27.19
CA ASP A 113 -5.72 -21.66 -26.28
C ASP A 113 -4.32 -21.66 -25.67
N GLN A 114 -3.73 -20.49 -25.53
CA GLN A 114 -2.36 -20.35 -25.01
C GLN A 114 -2.27 -19.27 -23.93
N SER A 115 -1.37 -19.43 -22.97
CA SER A 115 -1.07 -18.38 -21.99
C SER A 115 0.14 -17.55 -22.44
N ARG A 116 0.03 -16.23 -22.35
CA ARG A 116 1.09 -15.28 -22.70
C ARG A 116 1.57 -14.53 -21.46
N LEU A 117 2.88 -14.57 -21.19
CA LEU A 117 3.52 -13.74 -20.17
C LEU A 117 3.86 -12.34 -20.72
N ARG A 118 3.28 -11.30 -20.12
CA ARG A 118 3.55 -9.88 -20.42
C ARG A 118 4.27 -9.22 -19.25
N LYS A 119 5.46 -8.67 -19.50
CA LYS A 119 6.20 -7.87 -18.51
C LYS A 119 5.74 -6.42 -18.53
N LEU A 120 5.49 -5.85 -17.35
CA LEU A 120 5.03 -4.48 -17.16
C LEU A 120 5.90 -3.76 -16.15
N SER A 121 6.17 -2.48 -16.38
CA SER A 121 6.73 -1.60 -15.35
C SER A 121 5.73 -1.41 -14.21
N CYS A 122 6.25 -1.43 -12.99
CA CYS A 122 5.53 -1.17 -11.75
C CYS A 122 6.19 -0.02 -11.00
N LEU A 123 5.37 0.81 -10.35
CA LEU A 123 5.83 1.79 -9.37
C LEU A 123 5.18 1.47 -8.02
N GLU A 124 6.02 1.38 -7.00
CA GLU A 124 5.63 1.29 -5.60
C GLU A 124 5.98 2.60 -4.91
N LEU A 125 5.02 3.17 -4.20
CA LEU A 125 5.12 4.43 -3.50
C LEU A 125 4.84 4.19 -2.03
N ARG A 126 5.84 4.32 -1.18
CA ARG A 126 5.68 4.26 0.27
C ARG A 126 5.54 5.67 0.82
N ILE A 127 4.49 5.90 1.61
CA ILE A 127 4.21 7.16 2.29
C ILE A 127 4.27 6.87 3.78
N LYS A 128 5.05 7.65 4.52
CA LYS A 128 5.24 7.50 5.97
C LYS A 128 5.00 8.85 6.65
N LEU A 129 4.35 8.85 7.82
CA LEU A 129 4.25 10.06 8.63
C LEU A 129 5.63 10.47 9.16
N LYS A 130 5.92 11.77 9.17
CA LYS A 130 7.12 12.34 9.80
C LYS A 130 7.05 12.33 11.33
#